data_AF-A0A4Q2RN43-F1
#
_entry.id   AF-A0A4Q2RN43-F1
#
_cell.length_a   1.000
_cell.length_b   1.000
_cell.length_c   1.000
_cell.angle_alpha   90.00
_cell.angle_beta   90.00
_cell.angle_gamma   90.00
#
_symmetry.space_group_name_H-M   'P 1'
#
loop_
_entity.id
_entity.type
_entity.pdbx_description
1 polymer ?
#
loop_
_entity_poly.entity_id
_entity_poly.type
_entity_poly.pdbx_seq_one_letter_code
_entity_poly.pdbx_strand_id
1 'polypeptide(L)'
;MGEVASDVDSEVDEAERAVARRIGFVTRPVRGLVNAPHLLVLVVLGIWVSCSLAYAVLEDKGPIEGLWWGIVTGSTVGYGDFYPSSTAGRAIGAVLIVSMLVLVPIAIGHVIANLVFDKESLAVAAVLEDVHERISRLEHLTLASLEAQHGREWLERRLAEHEAADAATTDVAEQMLAMFAQKNDPQDLPGAAS
;
A
#
# COMPACT_ATOMS: atom_id res chain seq x y z
N MET A 1 33.42 14.47 28.14
CA MET A 1 32.93 14.93 26.83
C MET A 1 31.82 14.03 26.28
N GLY A 2 31.73 12.75 26.67
CA GLY A 2 30.61 11.85 26.31
C GLY A 2 29.27 12.13 27.01
N GLU A 3 29.28 12.67 28.24
CA GLU A 3 28.03 12.93 29.00
C GLU A 3 27.16 14.04 28.39
N VAL A 4 27.77 15.01 27.71
CA VAL A 4 27.06 16.09 27.01
C VAL A 4 26.45 15.60 25.69
N ALA A 5 27.07 14.60 25.04
CA ALA A 5 26.55 14.03 23.81
C ALA A 5 25.32 13.13 24.06
N SER A 6 25.32 12.35 25.15
CA SER A 6 24.15 11.52 25.49
C SER A 6 22.94 12.34 25.92
N ASP A 7 23.17 13.47 26.59
CA ASP A 7 22.10 14.36 27.05
C ASP A 7 21.39 15.02 25.85
N VAL A 8 22.18 15.49 24.87
CA VAL A 8 21.68 16.08 23.62
C VAL A 8 20.90 15.06 22.79
N ASP A 9 21.41 13.82 22.66
CA ASP A 9 20.71 12.77 21.91
C ASP A 9 19.38 12.40 22.58
N SER A 10 19.32 12.40 23.93
CA SER A 10 18.09 12.12 24.67
C SER A 10 17.03 13.22 24.50
N GLU A 11 17.44 14.48 24.45
CA GLU A 11 16.56 15.64 24.27
C GLU A 11 15.98 15.68 22.84
N VAL A 12 16.80 15.33 21.84
CA VAL A 12 16.38 15.18 20.43
C VAL A 12 15.38 14.04 20.28
N ASP A 13 15.63 12.88 20.91
CA ASP A 13 14.72 11.72 20.87
C ASP A 13 13.37 12.03 21.55
N GLU A 14 13.38 12.81 22.62
CA GLU A 14 12.16 13.23 23.32
C GLU A 14 11.33 14.21 22.48
N ALA A 15 12.00 15.14 21.78
CA ALA A 15 11.36 16.06 20.85
C ALA A 15 10.76 15.32 19.64
N GLU A 16 11.46 14.35 19.05
CA GLU A 16 10.95 13.53 17.95
C GLU A 16 9.73 12.71 18.39
N ARG A 17 9.76 12.08 19.57
CA ARG A 17 8.63 11.31 20.12
C ARG A 17 7.44 12.21 20.48
N ALA A 18 7.67 13.47 20.85
CA ALA A 18 6.62 14.45 21.11
C ALA A 18 5.95 14.93 19.82
N VAL A 19 6.75 15.16 18.77
CA VAL A 19 6.27 15.49 17.41
C VAL A 19 5.50 14.31 16.81
N ALA A 20 6.04 13.10 16.89
CA ALA A 20 5.38 11.87 16.41
C ALA A 20 4.05 11.59 17.12
N ARG A 21 3.95 11.85 18.44
CA ARG A 21 2.68 11.76 19.18
C ARG A 21 1.66 12.81 18.76
N ARG A 22 2.08 14.06 18.52
CA ARG A 22 1.20 15.15 18.04
C ARG A 22 0.69 14.88 16.62
N ILE A 23 1.57 14.45 15.71
CA ILE A 23 1.21 14.09 14.34
C ILE A 23 0.32 12.84 14.31
N GLY A 24 0.62 11.85 15.16
CA GLY A 24 -0.15 10.61 15.28
C GLY A 24 -1.59 10.80 15.78
N PHE A 25 -1.87 11.85 16.55
CA PHE A 25 -3.24 12.16 17.00
C PHE A 25 -4.09 12.79 15.89
N VAL A 26 -3.49 13.65 15.06
CA VAL A 26 -4.17 14.31 13.93
C VAL A 26 -4.39 13.34 12.76
N THR A 27 -3.44 12.43 12.53
CA THR A 27 -3.47 11.50 11.38
C THR A 27 -4.31 10.25 11.62
N ARG A 28 -4.60 9.86 12.88
CA ARG A 28 -5.44 8.69 13.19
C ARG A 28 -6.87 8.73 12.62
N PRO A 29 -7.65 9.81 12.80
CA PRO A 29 -8.99 9.89 12.19
C PRO A 29 -8.91 10.02 10.66
N VAL A 30 -7.91 10.75 10.14
CA VAL A 30 -7.67 10.89 8.69
C VAL A 30 -7.33 9.54 8.05
N ARG A 31 -6.50 8.73 8.70
CA ARG A 31 -6.13 7.40 8.22
C ARG A 31 -7.32 6.44 8.24
N GLY A 32 -8.17 6.48 9.27
CA GLY A 32 -9.42 5.71 9.29
C GLY A 32 -10.41 6.12 8.20
N LEU A 33 -10.48 7.42 7.89
CA LEU A 33 -11.30 7.98 6.81
C LEU A 33 -10.78 7.56 5.43
N VAL A 34 -9.46 7.60 5.23
CA VAL A 34 -8.79 7.21 3.98
C VAL A 34 -8.83 5.70 3.77
N ASN A 35 -8.80 4.89 4.83
CA ASN A 35 -8.82 3.43 4.75
C ASN A 35 -10.16 2.84 4.31
N ALA A 36 -11.18 3.68 4.12
CA ALA A 36 -12.49 3.31 3.57
C ALA A 36 -12.66 3.99 2.20
N PRO A 37 -12.44 3.29 1.08
CA PRO A 37 -12.49 3.90 -0.26
C PRO A 37 -13.87 4.52 -0.58
N HIS A 38 -14.94 3.91 -0.07
CA HIS A 38 -16.30 4.43 -0.19
C HIS A 38 -16.49 5.75 0.57
N LEU A 39 -15.84 5.91 1.72
CA LEU A 39 -15.97 7.10 2.55
C LEU A 39 -15.24 8.29 1.93
N LEU A 40 -14.08 8.05 1.32
CA LEU A 40 -13.34 9.07 0.58
C LEU A 40 -14.18 9.61 -0.60
N VAL A 41 -14.82 8.72 -1.36
CA VAL A 41 -15.73 9.12 -2.45
C VAL A 41 -16.93 9.93 -1.92
N LEU A 42 -17.55 9.49 -0.81
CA LEU A 42 -18.66 10.24 -0.18
C LEU A 42 -18.23 11.62 0.31
N VAL A 43 -17.04 11.75 0.88
CA VAL A 43 -16.48 13.04 1.33
C VAL A 43 -16.24 13.96 0.14
N VAL A 44 -15.67 13.46 -0.96
CA VAL A 44 -15.47 14.25 -2.19
C VAL A 44 -16.81 14.74 -2.73
N LEU A 45 -17.80 13.86 -2.84
CA LEU A 45 -19.15 14.23 -3.29
C LEU A 45 -19.81 15.25 -2.35
N GLY A 46 -19.65 15.08 -1.03
CA GLY A 46 -20.16 16.01 -0.04
C GLY A 46 -19.53 17.40 -0.13
N ILE A 47 -18.20 17.49 -0.23
CA ILE A 47 -17.47 18.75 -0.44
C ILE A 47 -17.92 19.41 -1.75
N TRP A 48 -18.09 18.61 -2.81
CA TRP A 48 -18.51 19.11 -4.10
C TRP A 48 -19.90 19.75 -4.07
N VAL A 49 -20.89 19.02 -3.56
CA VAL A 49 -22.28 19.48 -3.45
C VAL A 49 -22.39 20.68 -2.50
N SER A 50 -21.70 20.63 -1.35
CA SER A 50 -21.69 21.75 -0.40
C SER A 50 -21.07 23.02 -0.96
N CYS A 51 -19.95 22.93 -1.70
CA CYS A 51 -19.34 24.09 -2.36
C CYS A 51 -20.24 24.64 -3.48
N SER A 52 -20.89 23.77 -4.25
CA SER A 52 -21.89 24.17 -5.27
C SER A 52 -23.08 24.91 -4.68
N LEU A 53 -23.62 24.40 -3.57
CA LEU A 53 -24.74 25.04 -2.88
C LEU A 53 -24.31 26.35 -2.21
N ALA A 54 -23.13 26.39 -1.60
CA ALA A 54 -22.57 27.61 -1.04
C ALA A 54 -22.36 28.68 -2.11
N TYR A 55 -21.86 28.30 -3.30
CA TYR A 55 -21.79 29.21 -4.44
C TYR A 55 -23.17 29.74 -4.85
N ALA A 56 -24.19 28.88 -4.93
CA ALA A 56 -25.56 29.31 -5.26
C ALA A 56 -26.07 30.38 -4.29
N VAL A 57 -25.88 30.16 -2.98
CA VAL A 57 -26.32 31.09 -1.95
C VAL A 57 -25.51 32.38 -1.95
N LEU A 58 -24.18 32.32 -2.15
CA LEU A 58 -23.29 33.48 -2.07
C LEU A 58 -23.37 34.39 -3.31
N GLU A 59 -23.78 33.86 -4.46
CA GLU A 59 -23.86 34.59 -5.73
C GLU A 59 -25.30 34.80 -6.21
N ASP A 60 -26.29 34.61 -5.32
CA ASP A 60 -27.72 34.75 -5.59
C ASP A 60 -28.17 33.96 -6.85
N LYS A 61 -27.66 32.73 -7.01
CA LYS A 61 -28.03 31.80 -8.09
C LYS A 61 -28.98 30.72 -7.57
N GLY A 62 -29.76 30.16 -8.49
CA GLY A 62 -30.57 28.98 -8.23
C GLY A 62 -29.70 27.75 -7.90
N PRO A 63 -30.25 26.76 -7.17
CA PRO A 63 -29.50 25.57 -6.78
C PRO A 63 -29.03 24.73 -7.98
N ILE A 64 -29.80 24.74 -9.07
CA ILE A 64 -29.46 24.04 -10.31
C ILE A 64 -28.25 24.71 -10.99
N GLU A 65 -28.21 26.04 -11.04
CA GLU A 65 -27.10 26.80 -11.62
C GLU A 65 -25.83 26.65 -10.78
N GLY A 66 -25.95 26.62 -9.45
CA GLY A 66 -24.80 26.38 -8.58
C GLY A 66 -24.27 24.95 -8.68
N LEU A 67 -25.14 23.95 -8.82
CA LEU A 67 -24.72 22.57 -9.10
C LEU A 67 -24.04 22.48 -10.47
N TRP A 68 -24.60 23.11 -11.50
CA TRP A 68 -24.01 23.19 -12.83
C TRP A 68 -22.62 23.83 -12.79
N TRP A 69 -22.45 24.96 -12.08
CA TRP A 69 -21.15 25.61 -11.90
C TRP A 69 -20.13 24.67 -11.26
N GLY A 70 -20.53 23.93 -10.21
CA GLY A 70 -19.64 22.95 -9.58
C GLY A 70 -19.34 21.76 -10.48
N ILE A 71 -20.28 21.32 -11.32
CA ILE A 71 -20.02 20.29 -12.34
C ILE A 71 -18.96 20.75 -13.33
N VAL A 72 -19.14 21.93 -13.92
CA VAL A 72 -18.23 22.50 -14.93
C VAL A 72 -16.86 22.81 -14.34
N THR A 73 -16.81 23.32 -13.10
CA THR A 73 -15.54 23.65 -12.42
C THR A 73 -14.84 22.40 -11.91
N GLY A 74 -15.57 21.47 -11.27
CA GLY A 74 -15.02 20.24 -10.71
C GLY A 74 -14.56 19.24 -11.77
N SER A 75 -15.21 19.22 -12.94
CA SER A 75 -14.74 18.48 -14.12
C SER A 75 -13.60 19.16 -14.86
N THR A 76 -13.14 20.34 -14.40
CA THR A 76 -12.10 21.15 -15.02
C THR A 76 -12.41 21.63 -16.44
N VAL A 77 -13.68 21.55 -16.88
CA VAL A 77 -14.12 21.98 -18.21
C VAL A 77 -14.10 23.51 -18.33
N GLY A 78 -14.66 24.20 -17.33
CA GLY A 78 -14.55 25.65 -17.20
C GLY A 78 -15.12 26.46 -18.37
N TYR A 79 -16.40 26.28 -18.73
CA TYR A 79 -17.04 27.04 -19.81
C TYR A 79 -17.02 28.57 -19.60
N GLY A 80 -16.99 29.03 -18.34
CA GLY A 80 -16.94 30.45 -18.00
C GLY A 80 -18.28 31.18 -18.08
N ASP A 81 -19.38 30.46 -18.27
CA ASP A 81 -20.76 30.95 -18.21
C ASP A 81 -21.15 31.40 -16.79
N PHE A 82 -20.67 30.69 -15.78
CA PHE A 82 -20.79 31.05 -14.37
C PHE A 82 -19.43 31.07 -13.67
N TYR A 83 -19.19 32.09 -12.85
CA TYR A 83 -18.00 32.22 -12.04
C TYR A 83 -18.30 33.07 -10.79
N PRO A 84 -17.54 32.89 -9.69
CA PRO A 84 -17.73 33.68 -8.48
C PRO A 84 -17.22 35.12 -8.68
N SER A 85 -18.12 36.08 -8.48
CA SER A 85 -17.82 37.51 -8.57
C SER A 85 -17.47 38.11 -7.19
N SER A 86 -18.07 37.58 -6.12
CA SER A 86 -17.88 38.03 -4.76
C SER A 86 -16.59 37.48 -4.14
N THR A 87 -16.05 38.20 -3.15
CA THR A 87 -14.87 37.73 -2.39
C THR A 87 -15.14 36.41 -1.67
N ALA A 88 -16.35 36.24 -1.11
CA ALA A 88 -16.75 34.99 -0.45
C ALA A 88 -16.90 33.83 -1.44
N GLY A 89 -17.53 34.06 -2.59
CA GLY A 89 -17.66 33.06 -3.66
C GLY A 89 -16.31 32.61 -4.20
N ARG A 90 -15.34 33.53 -4.32
CA ARG A 90 -13.95 33.19 -4.73
C ARG A 90 -13.24 32.32 -3.70
N ALA A 91 -13.47 32.54 -2.41
CA ALA A 91 -12.92 31.70 -1.35
C ALA A 91 -13.47 30.27 -1.43
N ILE A 92 -14.78 30.11 -1.63
CA ILE A 92 -15.40 28.78 -1.84
C ILE A 92 -14.90 28.13 -3.14
N GLY A 93 -14.75 28.91 -4.22
CA GLY A 93 -14.15 28.45 -5.47
C GLY A 93 -12.73 27.92 -5.28
N ALA A 94 -11.89 28.61 -4.51
CA ALA A 94 -10.55 28.14 -4.20
C ALA A 94 -10.56 26.82 -3.41
N VAL A 95 -11.44 26.68 -2.41
CA VAL A 95 -11.61 25.44 -1.65
C VAL A 95 -12.05 24.29 -2.57
N LEU A 96 -13.02 24.54 -3.45
CA LEU A 96 -13.48 23.56 -4.42
C LEU A 96 -12.34 23.08 -5.34
N ILE A 97 -11.56 24.01 -5.91
CA ILE A 97 -10.47 23.68 -6.83
C ILE A 97 -9.38 22.86 -6.13
N VAL A 98 -8.93 23.30 -4.94
CA VAL A 98 -7.88 22.59 -4.19
C VAL A 98 -8.35 21.21 -3.75
N SER A 99 -9.59 21.10 -3.27
CA SER A 99 -10.15 19.80 -2.84
C SER A 99 -10.29 18.83 -4.02
N MET A 100 -10.75 19.28 -5.18
CA MET A 100 -10.82 18.44 -6.39
C MET A 100 -9.44 17.99 -6.85
N LEU A 101 -8.45 18.89 -6.86
CA LEU A 101 -7.08 18.58 -7.27
C LEU A 101 -6.42 17.52 -6.37
N VAL A 102 -6.67 17.56 -5.07
CA VAL A 102 -6.02 16.64 -4.11
C VAL A 102 -6.82 15.35 -3.95
N LEU A 103 -8.13 15.43 -3.75
CA LEU A 103 -8.92 14.28 -3.32
C LEU A 103 -9.35 13.38 -4.48
N VAL A 104 -9.59 13.92 -5.67
CA VAL A 104 -10.03 13.12 -6.83
C VAL A 104 -8.94 12.13 -7.29
N PRO A 105 -7.66 12.51 -7.46
CA PRO A 105 -6.61 11.55 -7.82
C PRO A 105 -6.43 10.46 -6.78
N ILE A 106 -6.55 10.79 -5.48
CA ILE A 106 -6.46 9.81 -4.39
C ILE A 106 -7.63 8.83 -4.44
N ALA A 107 -8.84 9.31 -4.73
CA ALA A 107 -10.02 8.48 -4.92
C ALA A 107 -9.84 7.51 -6.10
N ILE A 108 -9.38 8.02 -7.25
CA ILE A 108 -9.09 7.22 -8.45
C ILE A 108 -8.03 6.15 -8.14
N GLY A 109 -6.94 6.53 -7.46
CA GLY A 109 -5.88 5.61 -7.08
C GLY A 109 -6.38 4.44 -6.23
N HIS A 110 -7.26 4.69 -5.26
CA HIS A 110 -7.88 3.63 -4.47
C HIS A 110 -8.78 2.71 -5.28
N VAL A 111 -9.58 3.27 -6.20
CA VAL A 111 -10.46 2.47 -7.06
C VAL A 111 -9.62 1.57 -7.98
N ILE A 112 -8.57 2.10 -8.59
CA ILE A 112 -7.66 1.31 -9.43
C ILE A 112 -6.97 0.23 -8.61
N ALA A 113 -6.45 0.57 -7.43
CA ALA A 113 -5.81 -0.39 -6.53
C ALA A 113 -6.75 -1.58 -6.25
N ASN A 114 -7.97 -1.33 -5.79
CA ASN A 114 -8.91 -2.41 -5.50
C ASN A 114 -9.26 -3.25 -6.74
N LEU A 115 -9.46 -2.61 -7.90
CA LEU A 115 -9.80 -3.33 -9.13
C LEU A 115 -8.64 -4.17 -9.69
N VAL A 116 -7.39 -3.76 -9.47
CA VAL A 116 -6.19 -4.43 -9.98
C VAL A 116 -5.70 -5.50 -9.01
N PHE A 117 -5.58 -5.18 -7.71
CA PHE A 117 -5.07 -6.12 -6.70
C PHE A 117 -5.97 -7.35 -6.55
N ASP A 118 -7.29 -7.18 -6.64
CA ASP A 118 -8.22 -8.32 -6.60
C ASP A 118 -8.00 -9.27 -7.80
N LYS A 119 -7.61 -8.75 -8.96
CA LYS A 119 -7.40 -9.57 -10.16
C LYS A 119 -6.01 -10.18 -10.21
N GLU A 120 -4.97 -9.42 -9.89
CA GLU A 120 -3.59 -9.93 -9.89
C GLU A 120 -3.39 -11.01 -8.84
N SER A 121 -3.88 -10.81 -7.61
CA SER A 121 -3.70 -11.81 -6.54
C SER A 121 -4.41 -13.13 -6.88
N LEU A 122 -5.63 -13.07 -7.41
CA LEU A 122 -6.37 -14.25 -7.87
C LEU A 122 -5.71 -14.90 -9.10
N ALA A 123 -5.21 -14.10 -10.05
CA ALA A 123 -4.53 -14.62 -11.24
C ALA A 123 -3.20 -15.29 -10.89
N VAL A 124 -2.40 -14.70 -10.01
CA VAL A 124 -1.14 -15.27 -9.54
C VAL A 124 -1.38 -16.57 -8.78
N ALA A 125 -2.40 -16.61 -7.91
CA ALA A 125 -2.77 -17.83 -7.19
C ALA A 125 -3.20 -18.95 -8.17
N ALA A 126 -4.05 -18.64 -9.14
CA ALA A 126 -4.49 -19.60 -10.15
C ALA A 126 -3.33 -20.09 -11.04
N VAL A 127 -2.40 -19.21 -11.41
CA VAL A 127 -1.20 -19.58 -12.17
C VAL A 127 -0.27 -20.46 -11.32
N LEU A 128 -0.11 -20.17 -10.03
CA LEU A 128 0.73 -20.98 -9.14
C LEU A 128 0.15 -22.39 -8.96
N GLU A 129 -1.17 -22.50 -8.84
CA GLU A 129 -1.87 -23.79 -8.79
C GLU A 129 -1.70 -24.58 -10.09
N ASP A 130 -1.86 -23.95 -11.26
CA ASP A 130 -1.62 -24.59 -12.57
C ASP A 130 -0.15 -25.03 -12.74
N VAL A 131 0.82 -24.19 -12.32
CA VAL A 131 2.24 -24.55 -12.37
C VAL A 131 2.53 -25.75 -11.47
N HIS A 132 2.00 -25.76 -10.25
CA HIS A 132 2.16 -26.88 -9.33
C HIS A 132 1.55 -28.16 -9.91
N GLU A 133 0.34 -28.09 -10.47
CA GLU A 133 -0.31 -29.23 -11.11
C GLU A 133 0.52 -29.79 -12.28
N ARG A 134 1.08 -28.90 -13.12
CA ARG A 134 1.93 -29.31 -14.24
C ARG A 134 3.23 -29.97 -13.79
N ILE A 135 3.86 -29.47 -12.73
CA ILE A 135 5.06 -30.07 -12.16
C ILE A 135 4.74 -31.47 -11.65
N SER A 136 3.71 -31.62 -10.82
CA SER A 136 3.28 -32.92 -10.29
C SER A 136 2.94 -33.90 -11.41
N ARG A 137 2.30 -33.43 -12.49
CA ARG A 137 2.01 -34.25 -13.67
C ARG A 137 3.27 -34.73 -14.38
N LEU A 138 4.23 -33.83 -14.61
CA LEU A 138 5.51 -34.19 -15.25
C LEU A 138 6.32 -35.15 -14.39
N GLU A 139 6.33 -34.93 -13.08
CA GLU A 139 6.98 -35.80 -12.11
C GLU A 139 6.39 -37.21 -12.18
N HIS A 140 5.07 -37.35 -12.08
CA HIS A 140 4.41 -38.66 -12.16
C HIS A 140 4.69 -39.39 -13.48
N LEU A 141 4.70 -38.68 -14.62
CA LEU A 141 5.02 -39.28 -15.92
C LEU A 141 6.48 -39.73 -15.99
N THR A 142 7.39 -38.91 -15.47
CA THR A 142 8.82 -39.22 -15.46
C THR A 142 9.10 -40.43 -14.57
N LEU A 143 8.55 -40.45 -13.36
CA LEU A 143 8.67 -41.58 -12.42
C LEU A 143 8.11 -42.87 -13.02
N ALA A 144 6.92 -42.82 -13.62
CA ALA A 144 6.33 -43.98 -14.31
C ALA A 144 7.21 -44.47 -15.47
N SER A 145 7.81 -43.56 -16.25
CA SER A 145 8.71 -43.92 -17.35
C SER A 145 10.01 -44.56 -16.86
N LEU A 146 10.59 -44.05 -15.77
CA LEU A 146 11.82 -44.56 -15.18
C LEU A 146 11.60 -45.92 -14.53
N GLU A 147 10.48 -46.11 -13.84
CA GLU A 147 10.09 -47.40 -13.26
C GLU A 147 9.94 -48.45 -14.36
N ALA A 148 9.27 -48.12 -15.47
CA ALA A 148 9.10 -49.03 -16.59
C ALA A 148 10.44 -49.44 -17.24
N GLN A 149 11.44 -48.55 -17.24
CA GLN A 149 12.73 -48.79 -17.89
C GLN A 149 13.77 -49.47 -17.00
N HIS A 150 13.81 -49.13 -15.69
CA HIS A 150 14.89 -49.54 -14.78
C HIS A 150 14.40 -50.43 -13.62
N GLY A 151 13.08 -50.58 -13.46
CA GLY A 151 12.45 -51.30 -12.36
C GLY A 151 12.35 -50.48 -11.08
N ARG A 152 11.38 -50.85 -10.24
CA ARG A 152 11.00 -50.10 -9.04
C ARG A 152 12.13 -50.02 -7.99
N GLU A 153 12.90 -51.09 -7.81
CA GLU A 153 13.99 -51.14 -6.84
C GLU A 153 15.15 -50.18 -7.15
N TRP A 154 15.38 -49.88 -8.43
CA TRP A 154 16.37 -48.89 -8.83
C TRP A 154 15.87 -47.47 -8.51
N LEU A 155 14.59 -47.21 -8.80
CA LEU A 155 13.95 -45.92 -8.59
C LEU A 155 13.87 -45.56 -7.09
N GLU A 156 13.41 -46.49 -6.25
CA GLU A 156 13.30 -46.30 -4.80
C GLU A 156 14.66 -45.95 -4.17
N ARG A 157 15.74 -46.64 -4.59
CA ARG A 157 17.10 -46.32 -4.13
C ARG A 157 17.51 -44.91 -4.52
N ARG A 158 17.20 -44.49 -5.75
CA ARG A 158 17.58 -43.17 -6.24
C ARG A 158 16.78 -42.04 -5.60
N LEU A 159 15.49 -42.26 -5.33
CA LEU A 159 14.66 -41.32 -4.57
C LEU A 159 15.17 -41.16 -3.14
N ALA A 160 15.52 -42.25 -2.46
CA ALA A 160 16.11 -42.19 -1.12
C ALA A 160 17.45 -41.43 -1.08
N GLU A 161 18.28 -41.60 -2.11
CA GLU A 161 19.52 -40.82 -2.26
C GLU A 161 19.24 -39.32 -2.48
N HIS A 162 18.20 -38.96 -3.24
CA HIS A 162 17.80 -37.58 -3.46
C HIS A 162 17.18 -36.93 -2.21
N GLU A 163 16.29 -37.62 -1.49
CA GLU A 163 15.73 -37.13 -0.22
C GLU A 163 16.82 -36.87 0.81
N ALA A 164 17.84 -37.74 0.89
CA ALA A 164 18.98 -37.54 1.78
C ALA A 164 19.84 -36.33 1.37
N ALA A 165 20.00 -36.07 0.08
CA ALA A 165 20.74 -34.91 -0.43
C ALA A 165 19.99 -33.59 -0.20
N ASP A 166 18.67 -33.56 -0.40
CA ASP A 166 17.83 -32.40 -0.14
C ASP A 166 17.82 -32.05 1.35
N ALA A 167 17.64 -33.05 2.22
CA ALA A 167 17.68 -32.87 3.67
C ALA A 167 19.03 -32.30 4.14
N ALA A 168 20.16 -32.79 3.59
CA ALA A 168 21.48 -32.27 3.91
C ALA A 168 21.67 -30.81 3.44
N THR A 169 21.07 -30.44 2.31
CA THR A 169 21.16 -29.07 1.76
C THR A 169 20.37 -28.08 2.62
N THR A 170 19.18 -28.47 3.10
CA THR A 170 18.36 -27.65 4.00
C THR A 170 19.06 -27.43 5.35
N ASP A 171 19.65 -28.46 5.94
CA ASP A 171 20.39 -28.37 7.22
C ASP A 171 21.58 -27.39 7.14
N VAL A 172 22.33 -27.42 6.03
CA VAL A 172 23.43 -26.47 5.79
C VAL A 172 22.91 -25.03 5.63
N ALA A 173 21.78 -24.84 4.94
CA ALA A 173 21.18 -23.52 4.79
C ALA A 173 20.72 -22.95 6.13
N GLU A 174 20.10 -23.78 6.98
CA GLU A 174 19.71 -23.40 8.34
C GLU A 174 20.94 -23.08 9.22
N GLN A 175 22.01 -23.88 9.16
CA GLN A 175 23.26 -23.59 9.87
C GLN A 175 23.92 -22.29 9.41
N MET A 176 23.96 -22.02 8.10
CA MET A 176 24.51 -20.76 7.59
C MET A 176 23.67 -19.56 8.05
N LEU A 177 22.35 -19.66 8.00
CA LEU A 177 21.46 -18.61 8.51
C LEU A 177 21.66 -18.38 10.02
N ALA A 178 21.82 -19.44 10.81
CA ALA A 178 22.12 -19.35 12.24
C ALA A 178 23.50 -18.68 12.50
N MET A 179 24.52 -19.02 11.70
CA MET A 179 25.84 -18.39 11.77
C MET A 179 25.81 -16.89 11.41
N PHE A 180 25.04 -16.50 10.38
CA PHE A 180 24.85 -15.09 10.01
C PHE A 180 24.04 -14.31 11.05
N ALA A 181 23.04 -14.94 11.68
CA ALA A 181 22.28 -14.34 12.77
C ALA A 181 23.17 -14.09 14.01
N GLN A 182 24.08 -15.01 14.33
CA GLN A 182 25.05 -14.85 15.42
C GLN A 182 26.05 -13.71 15.17
N LYS A 183 26.55 -13.58 13.93
CA LYS A 183 27.53 -12.54 13.56
C LYS A 183 26.98 -11.11 13.60
N ASN A 184 25.65 -10.95 13.56
CA ASN A 184 24.97 -9.65 13.62
C ASN A 184 24.41 -9.32 15.02
N ASP A 185 24.85 -10.03 16.06
CA ASP A 185 24.51 -9.70 17.45
C ASP A 185 25.20 -8.36 17.85
N PRO A 186 24.45 -7.31 18.24
CA PRO A 186 25.00 -5.99 18.55
C PRO A 186 26.03 -5.95 19.69
N GLN A 187 26.23 -7.05 20.43
CA GLN A 187 27.27 -7.15 21.47
C GLN A 187 28.69 -7.38 20.93
N ASP A 188 28.85 -7.75 19.66
CA ASP A 188 30.15 -8.04 19.02
C ASP A 188 30.70 -6.87 18.18
N LEU A 189 30.13 -5.66 18.29
CA LEU A 189 30.71 -4.43 17.71
C LEU A 189 31.85 -3.91 18.60
N PRO A 190 33.13 -3.99 18.19
CA PRO A 190 34.22 -3.37 18.92
C PRO A 190 34.13 -1.84 18.77
N GLY A 191 33.45 -1.17 19.71
CA GLY A 191 33.41 0.30 19.72
C GLY A 191 32.31 0.99 20.53
N ALA A 192 31.36 0.30 21.15
CA ALA A 192 30.29 0.95 21.92
C ALA A 192 30.64 1.22 23.40
N ALA A 193 31.92 1.43 23.72
CA ALA A 193 32.37 1.86 25.04
C ALA A 193 33.54 2.83 24.89
N SER A 194 33.23 4.06 24.49
CA SER A 194 34.05 5.25 24.77
C SER A 194 33.24 6.52 24.60
#